data_AF-A0A2U3AEG3-F1
#
_entry.id   AF-A0A2U3AEG3-F1
#
_cell.length_a   1.000
_cell.length_b   1.000
_cell.length_c   1.000
_cell.angle_alpha   90.00
_cell.angle_beta   90.00
_cell.angle_gamma   90.00
#
_symmetry.space_group_name_H-M   'P 1'
#
loop_
_entity.id
_entity.type
_entity.pdbx_description
1 polymer ?
#
loop_
_entity_poly.entity_id
_entity_poly.type
_entity_poly.pdbx_seq_one_letter_code
_entity_poly.pdbx_strand_id
1 'polypeptide(L)'
;MKKVFLLFLILTLGGCNLSDKKNDHCISNWALCSIVPIPYTDINRKTIKIAVLDTGINTKENNMRKFIKKSYNTFDKSSKTKPINNHGTLITSLIVNSKHKNKQIGIKNDHVEIYDVQVLDENGKGNTKNTILGIEWSIKNKVDIINISYGLSKNNISLQKIIKKAKKNGILIIAASGNNLDSSTDYPAKYKEVISVSAIDKKNNIYIYAGMEKVDYLAPGVNIPALNEKGKIEYVTGTSFSTAYVTGLIALLRGNLNNNDSIKYTNTKKIIQYMGE
;
A
#
# COMPACT_ATOMS: atom_id res chain seq x y z
N MET A 1 45.88 22.96 30.13
CA MET A 1 44.57 22.62 30.72
C MET A 1 43.50 23.48 30.05
N LYS A 2 42.76 22.93 29.08
CA LYS A 2 41.70 23.66 28.36
C LYS A 2 40.37 23.49 29.12
N LYS A 3 39.79 24.61 29.57
CA LYS A 3 38.47 24.66 30.21
C LYS A 3 37.40 24.32 29.18
N VAL A 4 36.64 23.25 29.44
CA VAL A 4 35.46 22.86 28.66
C VAL A 4 34.28 23.66 29.19
N PHE A 5 33.64 24.45 28.31
CA PHE A 5 32.37 25.12 28.60
C PHE A 5 31.24 24.08 28.49
N LEU A 6 30.59 23.78 29.62
CA LEU A 6 29.41 22.93 29.69
C LEU A 6 28.18 23.83 29.46
N LEU A 7 27.61 23.80 28.26
CA LEU A 7 26.38 24.53 27.94
C LEU A 7 25.18 23.71 28.42
N PHE A 8 24.58 24.10 29.54
CA PHE A 8 23.29 23.59 30.00
C PHE A 8 22.18 24.17 29.12
N LEU A 9 21.64 23.36 28.20
CA LEU A 9 20.42 23.69 27.48
C LEU A 9 19.23 23.29 28.38
N ILE A 10 18.62 24.28 29.03
CA ILE A 10 17.38 24.12 29.80
C ILE A 10 16.25 23.84 28.80
N LEU A 11 15.84 22.58 28.69
CA LEU A 11 14.59 22.19 28.07
C LEU A 11 13.45 22.63 28.99
N THR A 12 12.86 23.79 28.68
CA THR A 12 11.55 24.15 29.23
C THR A 12 10.56 23.06 28.82
N LEU A 13 10.06 22.32 29.81
CA LEU A 13 8.87 21.48 29.72
C LEU A 13 7.66 22.36 29.38
N GLY A 14 7.53 22.72 28.10
CA GLY A 14 6.29 23.19 27.53
C GLY A 14 5.34 22.00 27.51
N GLY A 15 4.56 21.85 28.59
CA GLY A 15 3.44 20.92 28.64
C GLY A 15 2.53 21.20 27.44
N CYS A 16 2.55 20.29 26.47
CA CYS A 16 1.51 20.22 25.45
C CYS A 16 0.20 19.89 26.16
N ASN A 17 -0.59 20.92 26.44
CA ASN A 17 -2.02 20.79 26.67
C ASN A 17 -2.64 20.23 25.37
N LEU A 18 -2.67 18.90 25.27
CA LEU A 18 -3.47 18.15 24.32
C LEU A 18 -4.94 18.16 24.80
N SER A 19 -5.57 19.33 24.74
CA SER A 19 -7.02 19.44 24.85
C SER A 19 -7.63 19.63 23.45
N ASP A 20 -8.27 18.56 22.99
CA ASP A 20 -9.54 18.60 22.25
C ASP A 20 -9.61 19.25 20.88
N LYS A 21 -9.08 18.51 19.88
CA LYS A 21 -9.93 17.93 18.83
C LYS A 21 -9.46 16.50 18.56
N LYS A 22 -10.16 15.50 19.10
CA LYS A 22 -10.04 14.12 18.58
C LYS A 22 -10.22 14.20 17.07
N ASN A 23 -9.16 13.94 16.30
CA ASN A 23 -9.26 13.94 14.84
C ASN A 23 -10.37 12.97 14.44
N ASP A 24 -11.48 13.49 13.88
CA ASP A 24 -12.67 12.71 13.50
C ASP A 24 -12.34 11.46 12.67
N HIS A 25 -11.24 11.53 11.91
CA HIS A 25 -10.70 10.43 11.12
C HIS A 25 -10.26 9.22 11.97
N CYS A 26 -9.70 9.43 13.17
CA CYS A 26 -9.30 8.36 14.10
C CYS A 26 -10.47 7.63 14.73
N ILE A 27 -11.61 8.31 14.88
CA ILE A 27 -12.84 7.70 15.41
C ILE A 27 -13.44 6.78 14.32
N SER A 28 -13.33 7.14 13.05
CA SER A 28 -13.92 6.36 11.96
C SER A 28 -13.03 5.25 11.38
N ASN A 29 -11.70 5.40 11.41
CA ASN A 29 -10.77 4.42 10.87
C ASN A 29 -9.49 4.37 11.69
N TRP A 30 -9.37 3.35 12.55
CA TRP A 30 -8.22 3.17 13.44
C TRP A 30 -6.91 2.97 12.65
N ALA A 31 -6.98 2.33 11.49
CA ALA A 31 -5.82 1.98 10.70
C ALA A 31 -5.06 3.23 10.22
N LEU A 32 -5.79 4.28 9.82
CA LEU A 32 -5.18 5.54 9.37
C LEU A 32 -4.39 6.21 10.49
N CYS A 33 -4.82 6.08 11.74
CA CYS A 33 -4.11 6.71 12.86
C CYS A 33 -2.87 5.94 13.29
N SER A 34 -2.80 4.65 12.99
CA SER A 34 -1.59 3.85 13.18
C SER A 34 -0.50 4.12 12.13
N ILE A 35 -0.84 4.68 10.96
CA ILE A 35 0.08 4.76 9.80
C ILE A 35 0.29 6.16 9.22
N VAL A 36 -0.57 7.14 9.49
CA VAL A 36 -0.48 8.50 8.92
C VAL A 36 0.03 9.47 9.99
N PRO A 37 1.26 9.99 9.87
CA PRO A 37 1.69 11.14 10.66
C PRO A 37 0.85 12.39 10.30
N ILE A 38 0.32 13.11 11.28
CA ILE A 38 -0.38 14.40 11.09
C ILE A 38 0.61 15.55 11.37
N PRO A 39 0.52 16.72 10.70
CA PRO A 39 -0.21 17.05 9.47
C PRO A 39 0.73 17.22 8.26
N TYR A 40 0.33 16.71 7.09
CA TYR A 40 1.01 16.99 5.83
C TYR A 40 0.29 18.12 5.08
N THR A 41 1.02 19.19 4.75
CA THR A 41 0.55 20.29 3.90
C THR A 41 0.66 19.92 2.42
N ASP A 42 -0.37 20.28 1.66
CA ASP A 42 -0.62 19.84 0.29
C ASP A 42 0.04 20.78 -0.75
N ILE A 43 1.37 20.94 -0.69
CA ILE A 43 2.08 21.90 -1.56
C ILE A 43 3.07 21.14 -2.46
N ASN A 44 2.89 21.29 -3.79
CA ASN A 44 3.78 20.86 -4.88
C ASN A 44 4.29 19.39 -4.81
N ARG A 45 3.38 18.43 -4.97
CA ARG A 45 3.74 17.01 -5.01
C ARG A 45 3.85 16.47 -6.43
N LYS A 46 4.85 15.62 -6.65
CA LYS A 46 4.94 14.82 -7.88
C LYS A 46 3.83 13.76 -7.88
N THR A 47 3.08 13.67 -8.98
CA THR A 47 2.11 12.60 -9.19
C THR A 47 2.80 11.24 -9.27
N ILE A 48 2.39 10.29 -8.42
CA ILE A 48 2.93 8.92 -8.38
C ILE A 48 2.01 7.97 -9.15
N LYS A 49 2.60 7.19 -10.06
CA LYS A 49 1.87 6.19 -10.85
C LYS A 49 1.90 4.83 -10.16
N ILE A 50 0.73 4.25 -9.90
CA ILE A 50 0.60 2.98 -9.17
C ILE A 50 -0.16 2.00 -10.05
N ALA A 51 0.46 0.88 -10.41
CA ALA A 51 -0.26 -0.26 -10.97
C ALA A 51 -0.83 -1.13 -9.85
N VAL A 52 -2.13 -1.34 -9.87
CA VAL A 52 -2.82 -2.30 -8.99
C VAL A 52 -3.10 -3.54 -9.83
N LEU A 53 -2.32 -4.59 -9.58
CA LEU A 53 -2.51 -5.89 -10.21
C LEU A 53 -3.50 -6.69 -9.37
N ASP A 54 -4.73 -6.84 -9.85
CA ASP A 54 -5.81 -7.45 -9.06
C ASP A 54 -6.97 -7.99 -9.94
N THR A 55 -8.19 -8.03 -9.43
CA THR A 55 -9.43 -8.48 -10.11
C THR A 55 -10.04 -7.45 -11.06
N GLY A 56 -9.38 -6.31 -11.24
CA GLY A 56 -9.94 -5.12 -11.88
C GLY A 56 -10.59 -4.17 -10.86
N ILE A 57 -10.85 -2.92 -11.26
CA ILE A 57 -11.39 -1.89 -10.37
C ILE A 57 -12.73 -1.35 -10.90
N ASN A 58 -13.78 -1.41 -10.07
CA ASN A 58 -15.07 -0.81 -10.35
C ASN A 58 -15.30 0.44 -9.49
N THR A 59 -15.22 1.62 -10.11
CA THR A 59 -15.37 2.91 -9.43
C THR A 59 -16.58 3.72 -9.88
N LYS A 60 -17.61 3.06 -10.44
CA LYS A 60 -18.76 3.79 -11.01
C LYS A 60 -19.53 4.60 -9.95
N GLU A 61 -19.72 4.03 -8.78
CA GLU A 61 -20.55 4.60 -7.69
C GLU A 61 -19.71 5.22 -6.56
N ASN A 62 -18.43 5.55 -6.81
CA ASN A 62 -17.57 6.10 -5.76
C ASN A 62 -16.61 7.19 -6.28
N ASN A 63 -15.99 7.92 -5.35
CA ASN A 63 -15.11 9.05 -5.65
C ASN A 63 -13.75 8.64 -6.22
N MET A 64 -13.51 7.34 -6.45
CA MET A 64 -12.19 6.84 -6.88
C MET A 64 -11.98 6.93 -8.39
N ARG A 65 -13.03 7.13 -9.19
CA ARG A 65 -12.93 7.18 -10.66
C ARG A 65 -11.91 8.21 -11.16
N LYS A 66 -11.77 9.33 -10.46
CA LYS A 66 -10.81 10.39 -10.80
C LYS A 66 -9.34 9.95 -10.76
N PHE A 67 -9.03 8.86 -10.03
CA PHE A 67 -7.66 8.33 -9.94
C PHE A 67 -7.33 7.34 -11.04
N ILE A 68 -8.33 6.72 -11.67
CA ILE A 68 -8.10 5.67 -12.68
C ILE A 68 -7.62 6.30 -13.98
N LYS A 69 -6.38 6.01 -14.36
CA LYS A 69 -5.71 6.60 -15.51
C LYS A 69 -5.72 5.71 -16.74
N LYS A 70 -5.40 4.43 -16.56
CA LYS A 70 -5.38 3.42 -17.62
C LYS A 70 -5.80 2.07 -17.06
N SER A 71 -6.30 1.23 -17.95
CA SER A 71 -6.71 -0.13 -17.63
C SER A 71 -6.05 -1.13 -18.58
N TYR A 72 -5.79 -2.33 -18.10
CA TYR A 72 -5.30 -3.45 -18.88
C TYR A 72 -5.85 -4.77 -18.35
N ASN A 73 -6.37 -5.61 -19.23
CA ASN A 73 -6.85 -6.94 -18.90
C ASN A 73 -5.91 -7.97 -19.49
N THR A 74 -5.27 -8.78 -18.65
CA THR A 74 -4.30 -9.78 -19.13
C THR A 74 -4.93 -11.02 -19.77
N PHE A 75 -6.21 -11.27 -19.53
CA PHE A 75 -6.93 -12.42 -20.07
C PHE A 75 -7.22 -12.25 -21.57
N ASP A 76 -7.64 -11.06 -21.98
CA ASP A 76 -7.95 -10.74 -23.38
C ASP A 76 -7.02 -9.67 -24.00
N LYS A 77 -6.02 -9.21 -23.24
CA LYS A 77 -5.03 -8.18 -23.64
C LYS A 77 -5.66 -6.85 -24.08
N SER A 78 -6.88 -6.57 -23.63
CA SER A 78 -7.59 -5.33 -23.95
C SER A 78 -7.27 -4.21 -22.96
N SER A 79 -7.64 -2.98 -23.31
CA SER A 79 -7.56 -1.80 -22.44
C SER A 79 -8.76 -1.68 -21.47
N LYS A 80 -9.56 -2.74 -21.31
CA LYS A 80 -10.78 -2.73 -20.50
C LYS A 80 -10.82 -3.91 -19.54
N THR A 81 -10.83 -3.62 -18.25
CA THR A 81 -11.06 -4.61 -17.20
C THR A 81 -12.53 -5.00 -17.10
N LYS A 82 -12.78 -6.19 -16.55
CA LYS A 82 -14.10 -6.78 -16.27
C LYS A 82 -14.17 -7.09 -14.77
N PRO A 83 -14.33 -6.05 -13.91
CA PRO A 83 -14.25 -6.17 -12.46
C PRO A 83 -15.54 -6.75 -11.86
N ILE A 84 -15.72 -8.07 -11.97
CA ILE A 84 -16.85 -8.80 -11.34
C ILE A 84 -16.56 -8.99 -9.85
N ASN A 85 -15.33 -9.35 -9.50
CA ASN A 85 -14.87 -9.45 -8.13
C ASN A 85 -14.43 -8.08 -7.60
N ASN A 86 -14.90 -7.72 -6.40
CA ASN A 86 -14.69 -6.39 -5.83
C ASN A 86 -13.31 -6.19 -5.16
N HIS A 87 -12.48 -7.23 -5.04
CA HIS A 87 -11.20 -7.16 -4.31
C HIS A 87 -10.31 -6.01 -4.77
N GLY A 88 -10.06 -5.85 -6.08
CA GLY A 88 -9.27 -4.72 -6.62
C GLY A 88 -9.85 -3.34 -6.30
N THR A 89 -11.18 -3.24 -6.16
CA THR A 89 -11.85 -2.01 -5.73
C THR A 89 -11.59 -1.71 -4.27
N LEU A 90 -11.71 -2.71 -3.39
CA LEU A 90 -11.41 -2.59 -1.97
C LEU A 90 -9.93 -2.20 -1.76
N ILE A 91 -9.00 -2.82 -2.48
CA ILE A 91 -7.57 -2.49 -2.45
C ILE A 91 -7.33 -1.03 -2.86
N THR A 92 -7.90 -0.62 -3.99
CA THR A 92 -7.74 0.76 -4.49
C THR A 92 -8.28 1.78 -3.50
N SER A 93 -9.37 1.44 -2.79
CA SER A 93 -9.96 2.33 -1.79
C SER A 93 -9.02 2.66 -0.65
N LEU A 94 -8.10 1.77 -0.30
CA LEU A 94 -7.15 2.02 0.78
C LEU A 94 -5.91 2.80 0.31
N ILE A 95 -5.56 2.70 -0.99
CA ILE A 95 -4.40 3.37 -1.58
C ILE A 95 -4.64 4.86 -1.80
N VAL A 96 -5.84 5.24 -2.26
CA VAL A 96 -6.15 6.61 -2.71
C VAL A 96 -6.94 7.42 -1.67
N ASN A 97 -7.13 8.71 -1.94
CA ASN A 97 -7.99 9.58 -1.12
C ASN A 97 -9.50 9.26 -1.30
N SER A 98 -9.90 8.05 -0.91
CA SER A 98 -11.30 7.59 -0.91
C SER A 98 -12.02 8.08 0.34
N LYS A 99 -13.32 8.38 0.18
CA LYS A 99 -14.15 8.93 1.27
C LYS A 99 -15.55 8.32 1.24
N HIS A 100 -16.13 8.11 2.43
CA HIS A 100 -17.54 7.77 2.61
C HIS A 100 -18.21 8.81 3.50
N LYS A 101 -19.21 9.53 2.98
CA LYS A 101 -19.93 10.61 3.71
C LYS A 101 -18.98 11.58 4.42
N ASN A 102 -17.97 12.10 3.70
CA ASN A 102 -16.91 12.98 4.20
C ASN A 102 -15.92 12.37 5.21
N LYS A 103 -16.06 11.09 5.58
CA LYS A 103 -15.08 10.37 6.40
C LYS A 103 -14.00 9.75 5.52
N GLN A 104 -12.75 9.94 5.89
CA GLN A 104 -11.58 9.39 5.20
C GLN A 104 -11.54 7.87 5.34
N ILE A 105 -11.37 7.16 4.22
CA ILE A 105 -11.22 5.69 4.21
C ILE A 105 -9.77 5.32 3.88
N GLY A 106 -9.28 5.69 2.69
CA GLY A 106 -7.90 5.42 2.29
C GLY A 106 -6.90 6.50 2.66
N ILE A 107 -5.66 6.37 2.18
CA ILE A 107 -4.61 7.38 2.39
C ILE A 107 -5.01 8.71 1.73
N LYS A 108 -4.93 9.82 2.48
CA LYS A 108 -5.22 11.16 1.98
C LYS A 108 -4.11 11.64 1.02
N ASN A 109 -4.09 11.09 -0.19
CA ASN A 109 -3.20 11.45 -1.28
C ASN A 109 -4.01 11.68 -2.56
N ASP A 110 -4.09 12.94 -3.02
CA ASP A 110 -4.72 13.28 -4.30
C ASP A 110 -3.74 13.24 -5.49
N HIS A 111 -2.44 13.09 -5.24
CA HIS A 111 -1.37 13.12 -6.26
C HIS A 111 -0.96 11.71 -6.70
N VAL A 112 -1.95 10.89 -7.09
CA VAL A 112 -1.74 9.52 -7.58
C VAL A 112 -2.53 9.25 -8.84
N GLU A 113 -1.93 8.48 -9.75
CA GLU A 113 -2.61 7.90 -10.92
C GLU A 113 -2.62 6.37 -10.78
N ILE A 114 -3.80 5.78 -10.75
CA ILE A 114 -4.00 4.33 -10.67
C ILE A 114 -4.06 3.74 -12.08
N TYR A 115 -3.26 2.71 -12.28
CA TYR A 115 -3.24 1.87 -13.45
C TYR A 115 -3.89 0.54 -13.07
N ASP A 116 -5.11 0.32 -13.54
CA ASP A 116 -5.95 -0.84 -13.24
C ASP A 116 -5.50 -2.05 -14.08
N VAL A 117 -4.88 -3.06 -13.48
CA VAL A 117 -4.34 -4.20 -14.20
C VAL A 117 -5.03 -5.48 -13.73
N GLN A 118 -5.97 -5.98 -14.53
CA GLN A 118 -6.67 -7.23 -14.22
C GLN A 118 -5.81 -8.45 -14.55
N VAL A 119 -5.38 -9.13 -13.49
CA VAL A 119 -4.59 -10.38 -13.53
C VAL A 119 -5.30 -11.56 -12.85
N LEU A 120 -6.34 -11.26 -12.07
CA LEU A 120 -7.22 -12.22 -11.40
C LEU A 120 -8.61 -12.23 -12.05
N ASP A 121 -9.23 -13.41 -12.09
CA ASP A 121 -10.58 -13.62 -12.60
C ASP A 121 -11.66 -13.23 -11.58
N GLU A 122 -12.92 -13.48 -11.93
CA GLU A 122 -14.09 -13.24 -11.07
C GLU A 122 -14.10 -14.03 -9.76
N ASN A 123 -13.34 -15.11 -9.67
CA ASN A 123 -13.19 -15.92 -8.45
C ASN A 123 -11.94 -15.51 -7.65
N GLY A 124 -11.27 -14.41 -8.03
CA GLY A 124 -10.01 -13.98 -7.41
C GLY A 124 -8.84 -14.90 -7.77
N LYS A 125 -8.98 -15.75 -8.79
CA LYS A 125 -7.93 -16.69 -9.20
C LYS A 125 -7.11 -16.12 -10.33
N GLY A 126 -5.80 -16.25 -10.21
CA GLY A 126 -4.85 -15.85 -11.24
C GLY A 126 -3.79 -16.90 -11.43
N ASN A 127 -2.98 -16.71 -12.46
CA ASN A 127 -1.81 -17.54 -12.70
C ASN A 127 -0.57 -16.68 -12.88
N THR A 128 0.59 -17.34 -12.82
CA THR A 128 1.89 -16.68 -12.95
C THR A 128 2.05 -15.96 -14.29
N LYS A 129 1.47 -16.48 -15.39
CA LYS A 129 1.56 -15.86 -16.72
C LYS A 129 0.86 -14.50 -16.76
N ASN A 130 -0.36 -14.40 -16.23
CA ASN A 130 -1.11 -13.15 -16.13
C ASN A 130 -0.38 -12.13 -15.25
N THR A 131 0.19 -12.58 -14.12
CA THR A 131 1.01 -11.73 -13.26
C THR A 131 2.23 -11.17 -14.01
N ILE A 132 2.96 -12.01 -14.77
CA ILE A 132 4.10 -11.57 -15.58
C ILE A 132 3.67 -10.54 -16.61
N LEU A 133 2.58 -10.79 -17.35
CA LEU A 133 2.04 -9.86 -18.35
C LEU A 133 1.63 -8.51 -17.73
N GLY A 134 1.03 -8.53 -16.54
CA GLY A 134 0.67 -7.32 -15.80
C GLY A 134 1.90 -6.51 -15.39
N ILE A 135 2.96 -7.16 -14.91
CA ILE A 135 4.22 -6.50 -14.55
C ILE A 135 4.90 -5.93 -15.81
N GLU A 136 4.94 -6.68 -16.91
CA GLU A 136 5.49 -6.20 -18.19
C GLU A 136 4.77 -4.94 -18.70
N TRP A 137 3.43 -4.96 -18.67
CA TRP A 137 2.62 -3.81 -19.07
C TRP A 137 2.85 -2.60 -18.15
N SER A 138 3.02 -2.85 -16.85
CA SER A 138 3.32 -1.81 -15.85
C SER A 138 4.70 -1.18 -16.09
N ILE A 139 5.72 -1.99 -16.40
CA ILE A 139 7.05 -1.50 -16.81
C ILE A 139 6.95 -0.63 -18.05
N LYS A 140 6.22 -1.09 -19.08
CA LYS A 140 6.02 -0.33 -20.33
C LYS A 140 5.35 1.03 -20.08
N ASN A 141 4.46 1.11 -19.11
CA ASN A 141 3.78 2.33 -18.72
C ASN A 141 4.57 3.21 -17.74
N LYS A 142 5.78 2.80 -17.34
CA LYS A 142 6.67 3.53 -16.44
C LYS A 142 5.96 3.93 -15.14
N VAL A 143 5.24 2.98 -14.54
CA VAL A 143 4.65 3.19 -13.21
C VAL A 143 5.77 3.28 -12.15
N ASP A 144 5.52 3.97 -11.04
CA ASP A 144 6.47 4.09 -9.93
C ASP A 144 6.36 2.91 -8.95
N ILE A 145 5.14 2.40 -8.75
CA ILE A 145 4.82 1.35 -7.78
C ILE A 145 3.92 0.29 -8.44
N ILE A 146 4.16 -0.97 -8.14
CA ILE A 146 3.29 -2.11 -8.43
C ILE A 146 2.80 -2.68 -7.09
N ASN A 147 1.48 -2.67 -6.89
CA ASN A 147 0.79 -3.31 -5.77
C ASN A 147 0.29 -4.69 -6.20
N ILE A 148 0.59 -5.71 -5.38
CA ILE A 148 0.17 -7.11 -5.58
C ILE A 148 -0.43 -7.61 -4.27
N SER A 149 -1.73 -7.40 -4.10
CA SER A 149 -2.46 -7.79 -2.89
C SER A 149 -2.98 -9.23 -2.94
N TYR A 150 -2.22 -10.14 -3.54
CA TYR A 150 -2.50 -11.58 -3.61
C TYR A 150 -1.20 -12.39 -3.63
N GLY A 151 -1.31 -13.71 -3.41
CA GLY A 151 -0.19 -14.64 -3.36
C GLY A 151 -0.25 -15.76 -4.40
N LEU A 152 0.92 -16.32 -4.71
CA LEU A 152 1.15 -17.53 -5.48
C LEU A 152 1.96 -18.50 -4.61
N SER A 153 1.53 -19.76 -4.53
CA SER A 153 2.16 -20.75 -3.65
C SER A 153 3.53 -21.24 -4.12
N LYS A 154 3.89 -21.04 -5.39
CA LYS A 154 5.11 -21.60 -6.00
C LYS A 154 6.04 -20.52 -6.54
N ASN A 155 7.34 -20.73 -6.29
CA ASN A 155 8.40 -20.01 -6.96
C ASN A 155 8.30 -20.16 -8.48
N ASN A 156 8.67 -19.13 -9.23
CA ASN A 156 8.76 -19.17 -10.68
C ASN A 156 9.89 -18.26 -11.18
N ILE A 157 10.84 -18.86 -11.90
CA ILE A 157 12.04 -18.17 -12.39
C ILE A 157 11.69 -16.99 -13.31
N SER A 158 10.69 -17.14 -14.19
CA SER A 158 10.26 -16.08 -15.10
C SER A 158 9.61 -14.92 -14.35
N LEU A 159 8.81 -15.21 -13.30
CA LEU A 159 8.25 -14.19 -12.43
C LEU A 159 9.35 -13.42 -11.69
N GLN A 160 10.33 -14.13 -11.11
CA GLN A 160 11.45 -13.47 -10.44
C GLN A 160 12.27 -12.61 -11.42
N LYS A 161 12.48 -13.09 -12.66
CA LYS A 161 13.20 -12.33 -13.70
C LYS A 161 12.48 -11.02 -14.04
N ILE A 162 11.16 -11.04 -14.21
CA ILE A 162 10.43 -9.79 -14.51
C ILE A 162 10.37 -8.84 -13.32
N ILE A 163 10.29 -9.36 -12.09
CA ILE A 163 10.39 -8.56 -10.86
C ILE A 163 11.74 -7.86 -10.77
N LYS A 164 12.84 -8.58 -11.02
CA LYS A 164 14.19 -8.00 -11.10
C LYS A 164 14.28 -6.91 -12.18
N LYS A 165 13.62 -7.11 -13.33
CA LYS A 165 13.54 -6.10 -14.40
C LYS A 165 12.77 -4.85 -13.96
N ALA A 166 11.63 -4.99 -13.30
CA ALA A 166 10.86 -3.87 -12.76
C ALA A 166 11.69 -3.05 -11.76
N LYS A 167 12.36 -3.73 -10.82
CA LYS A 167 13.26 -3.08 -9.85
C LYS A 167 14.41 -2.33 -10.53
N LYS A 168 15.04 -2.91 -11.56
CA LYS A 168 16.08 -2.23 -12.37
C LYS A 168 15.56 -0.98 -13.10
N ASN A 169 14.26 -0.90 -13.38
CA ASN A 169 13.61 0.29 -13.94
C ASN A 169 13.13 1.29 -12.86
N GLY A 170 13.55 1.11 -11.60
CA GLY A 170 13.20 2.01 -10.49
C GLY A 170 11.76 1.86 -9.98
N ILE A 171 11.09 0.77 -10.34
CA ILE A 171 9.72 0.46 -9.93
C ILE A 171 9.75 -0.32 -8.62
N LEU A 172 9.04 0.18 -7.60
CA LEU A 172 8.85 -0.55 -6.34
C LEU A 172 7.76 -1.60 -6.51
N ILE A 173 7.97 -2.78 -5.95
CA ILE A 173 6.95 -3.84 -5.91
C ILE A 173 6.63 -4.09 -4.45
N ILE A 174 5.36 -4.02 -4.11
CA ILE A 174 4.85 -4.23 -2.75
C ILE A 174 3.80 -5.34 -2.84
N ALA A 175 3.99 -6.40 -2.05
CA ALA A 175 3.14 -7.58 -2.11
C ALA A 175 2.72 -8.08 -0.73
N ALA A 176 1.51 -8.64 -0.68
CA ALA A 176 0.95 -9.28 0.50
C ALA A 176 1.77 -10.52 0.90
N SER A 177 2.08 -10.66 2.18
CA SER A 177 2.85 -11.81 2.66
C SER A 177 2.08 -13.14 2.57
N GLY A 178 0.75 -13.11 2.43
CA GLY A 178 -0.09 -14.30 2.33
C GLY A 178 -1.03 -14.43 3.53
N ASN A 179 -2.05 -15.28 3.39
CA ASN A 179 -3.06 -15.57 4.42
C ASN A 179 -3.12 -17.09 4.66
N ASN A 180 -2.01 -17.68 5.11
CA ASN A 180 -1.80 -19.12 5.21
C ASN A 180 -1.83 -19.61 6.66
N LEU A 181 -2.40 -20.80 6.90
CA LEU A 181 -2.45 -21.45 8.22
C LEU A 181 -1.05 -21.78 8.77
N ASP A 182 -0.11 -22.08 7.88
CA ASP A 182 1.27 -22.43 8.22
C ASP A 182 2.19 -21.21 8.37
N SER A 183 1.64 -19.99 8.29
CA SER A 183 2.40 -18.73 8.31
C SER A 183 3.47 -18.62 7.20
N SER A 184 3.41 -19.45 6.16
CA SER A 184 4.33 -19.36 5.03
C SER A 184 4.13 -18.06 4.25
N THR A 185 5.22 -17.48 3.75
CA THR A 185 5.13 -16.28 2.91
C THR A 185 4.94 -16.65 1.46
N ASP A 186 3.93 -16.08 0.81
CA ASP A 186 3.61 -16.32 -0.59
C ASP A 186 4.58 -15.61 -1.56
N TYR A 187 4.62 -16.08 -2.81
CA TYR A 187 5.25 -15.33 -3.90
C TYR A 187 4.23 -14.34 -4.50
N PRO A 188 4.65 -13.13 -4.92
CA PRO A 188 6.03 -12.68 -5.04
C PRO A 188 6.62 -12.05 -3.77
N ALA A 189 5.88 -11.93 -2.68
CA ALA A 189 6.35 -11.30 -1.45
C ALA A 189 7.63 -11.94 -0.89
N LYS A 190 7.81 -13.25 -1.05
CA LYS A 190 9.02 -13.99 -0.64
C LYS A 190 10.28 -13.61 -1.42
N TYR A 191 10.18 -12.97 -2.59
CA TYR A 191 11.36 -12.53 -3.33
C TYR A 191 12.05 -11.35 -2.64
N LYS A 192 13.40 -11.38 -2.59
CA LYS A 192 14.24 -10.32 -2.00
C LYS A 192 14.02 -8.94 -2.63
N GLU A 193 13.62 -8.89 -3.90
CA GLU A 193 13.38 -7.65 -4.62
C GLU A 193 12.06 -6.96 -4.26
N VAL A 194 11.13 -7.68 -3.63
CA VAL A 194 9.77 -7.24 -3.33
C VAL A 194 9.70 -6.79 -1.88
N ILE A 195 8.93 -5.74 -1.60
CA ILE A 195 8.56 -5.34 -0.25
C ILE A 195 7.38 -6.23 0.20
N SER A 196 7.59 -7.05 1.21
CA SER A 196 6.55 -7.91 1.78
C SER A 196 5.87 -7.24 2.96
N VAL A 197 4.54 -7.22 2.94
CA VAL A 197 3.74 -6.62 3.98
C VAL A 197 2.84 -7.66 4.65
N SER A 198 2.96 -7.76 5.97
CA SER A 198 2.13 -8.60 6.82
C SER A 198 1.12 -7.75 7.61
N ALA A 199 0.17 -8.40 8.28
CA ALA A 199 -1.01 -7.78 8.87
C ALA A 199 -1.01 -7.81 10.40
N ILE A 200 -1.44 -6.69 10.99
CA ILE A 200 -1.72 -6.57 12.43
C ILE A 200 -3.15 -6.08 12.67
N ASP A 201 -3.67 -6.39 13.86
CA ASP A 201 -4.93 -5.87 14.38
C ASP A 201 -4.76 -4.53 15.13
N LYS A 202 -5.88 -3.98 15.63
CA LYS A 202 -5.91 -2.71 16.37
C LYS A 202 -5.12 -2.74 17.68
N LYS A 203 -4.83 -3.93 18.21
CA LYS A 203 -4.03 -4.15 19.43
C LYS A 203 -2.57 -4.46 19.10
N ASN A 204 -2.16 -4.31 17.83
CA ASN A 204 -0.84 -4.67 17.31
C ASN A 204 -0.52 -6.17 17.37
N ASN A 205 -1.52 -7.04 17.52
CA ASN A 205 -1.30 -8.48 17.39
C ASN A 205 -1.16 -8.85 15.91
N ILE A 206 -0.24 -9.77 15.62
CA ILE A 206 -0.11 -10.34 14.28
C ILE A 206 -1.41 -11.07 13.92
N TYR A 207 -1.91 -10.84 12.71
CA TYR A 207 -3.03 -11.59 12.17
C TYR A 207 -2.67 -13.07 12.09
N ILE A 208 -3.47 -13.93 12.72
CA ILE A 208 -3.15 -15.35 12.91
C ILE A 208 -2.86 -16.14 11.62
N TYR A 209 -3.39 -15.69 10.48
CA TYR A 209 -3.14 -16.31 9.19
C TYR A 209 -2.07 -15.59 8.35
N ALA A 210 -1.43 -14.54 8.86
CA ALA A 210 -0.48 -13.79 8.05
C ALA A 210 0.80 -14.57 7.78
N GLY A 211 1.30 -14.51 6.54
CA GLY A 211 2.63 -15.02 6.24
C GLY A 211 3.72 -14.24 7.00
N MET A 212 4.65 -14.95 7.65
CA MET A 212 5.67 -14.37 8.55
C MET A 212 7.11 -14.78 8.24
N GLU A 213 7.36 -15.75 7.35
CA GLU A 213 8.73 -16.21 7.02
C GLU A 213 9.61 -15.11 6.40
N LYS A 214 9.02 -14.23 5.59
CA LYS A 214 9.69 -13.06 5.01
C LYS A 214 8.73 -11.88 5.07
N VAL A 215 9.02 -10.93 5.95
CA VAL A 215 8.22 -9.70 6.14
C VAL A 215 9.16 -8.50 6.24
N ASP A 216 8.87 -7.43 5.49
CA ASP A 216 9.60 -6.16 5.59
C ASP A 216 8.84 -5.15 6.45
N TYR A 217 7.50 -5.16 6.40
CA TYR A 217 6.63 -4.26 7.18
C TYR A 217 5.41 -4.98 7.74
N LEU A 218 4.96 -4.54 8.91
CA LEU A 218 3.65 -4.85 9.45
C LEU A 218 2.75 -3.62 9.29
N ALA A 219 1.50 -3.81 8.91
CA ALA A 219 0.53 -2.71 8.81
C ALA A 219 -0.89 -3.18 9.16
N PRO A 220 -1.78 -2.26 9.55
CA PRO A 220 -3.20 -2.57 9.80
C PRO A 220 -3.83 -3.39 8.69
N GLY A 221 -4.38 -4.54 9.05
CA GLY A 221 -4.99 -5.45 8.09
C GLY A 221 -6.13 -6.28 8.64
N VAL A 222 -6.59 -6.05 9.87
CA VAL A 222 -7.66 -6.83 10.49
C VAL A 222 -8.83 -5.93 10.85
N ASN A 223 -10.02 -6.24 10.33
CA ASN A 223 -11.25 -5.50 10.60
C ASN A 223 -11.09 -3.98 10.36
N ILE A 224 -10.71 -3.63 9.13
CA ILE A 224 -10.51 -2.25 8.67
C ILE A 224 -11.59 -1.86 7.66
N PRO A 225 -12.06 -0.61 7.65
CA PRO A 225 -13.06 -0.17 6.69
C PRO A 225 -12.42 0.08 5.31
N ALA A 226 -13.02 -0.46 4.26
CA ALA A 226 -12.70 -0.23 2.85
C ALA A 226 -13.97 0.19 2.09
N LEU A 227 -13.81 0.82 0.92
CA LEU A 227 -14.93 1.26 0.08
C LEU A 227 -15.13 0.30 -1.09
N ASN A 228 -16.31 -0.31 -1.18
CA ASN A 228 -16.64 -1.24 -2.25
C ASN A 228 -17.16 -0.52 -3.52
N GLU A 229 -17.49 -1.32 -4.53
CA GLU A 229 -17.95 -0.85 -5.84
C GLU A 229 -19.29 -0.11 -5.80
N LYS A 230 -20.07 -0.29 -4.73
CA LYS A 230 -21.35 0.39 -4.48
C LYS A 230 -21.21 1.65 -3.61
N GLY A 231 -19.97 2.08 -3.32
CA GLY A 231 -19.70 3.22 -2.46
C GLY A 231 -20.06 3.00 -0.98
N LYS A 232 -20.21 1.73 -0.56
CA LYS A 232 -20.51 1.34 0.81
C LYS A 232 -19.25 0.88 1.54
N ILE A 233 -19.24 1.04 2.86
CA ILE A 233 -18.16 0.53 3.70
C ILE A 233 -18.31 -0.99 3.81
N GLU A 234 -17.18 -1.68 3.64
CA GLU A 234 -17.01 -3.10 3.91
C GLU A 234 -15.84 -3.27 4.88
N TYR A 235 -16.00 -4.12 5.89
CA TYR A 235 -14.92 -4.42 6.83
C TYR A 235 -14.14 -5.62 6.33
N VAL A 236 -12.84 -5.42 6.15
CA VAL A 236 -11.97 -6.37 5.49
C VAL A 236 -10.81 -6.80 6.37
N THR A 237 -10.32 -8.02 6.15
CA THR A 237 -9.22 -8.64 6.91
C THR A 237 -8.29 -9.41 5.96
N GLY A 238 -6.98 -9.20 6.10
CA GLY A 238 -5.94 -9.89 5.33
C GLY A 238 -4.73 -9.02 5.03
N THR A 239 -3.60 -9.68 4.72
CA THR A 239 -2.34 -9.03 4.34
C THR A 239 -2.44 -8.23 3.03
N SER A 240 -3.42 -8.56 2.19
CA SER A 240 -3.85 -7.80 1.01
C SER A 240 -4.15 -6.34 1.33
N PHE A 241 -4.84 -6.08 2.45
CA PHE A 241 -5.28 -4.73 2.81
C PHE A 241 -4.17 -3.93 3.52
N SER A 242 -3.34 -4.60 4.33
CA SER A 242 -2.10 -4.02 4.85
C SER A 242 -1.18 -3.54 3.71
N THR A 243 -1.06 -4.35 2.66
CA THR A 243 -0.27 -4.04 1.45
C THR A 243 -0.78 -2.80 0.73
N ALA A 244 -2.11 -2.63 0.66
CA ALA A 244 -2.75 -1.45 0.08
C ALA A 244 -2.41 -0.17 0.86
N TYR A 245 -2.49 -0.21 2.19
CA TYR A 245 -2.11 0.92 3.04
C TYR A 245 -0.64 1.30 2.90
N VAL A 246 0.27 0.32 2.94
CA VAL A 246 1.71 0.56 2.75
C VAL A 246 1.98 1.15 1.36
N THR A 247 1.28 0.68 0.34
CA THR A 247 1.38 1.24 -1.03
C THR A 247 0.99 2.71 -1.06
N GLY A 248 -0.18 3.07 -0.51
CA GLY A 248 -0.64 4.47 -0.48
C GLY A 248 0.29 5.37 0.34
N LEU A 249 0.80 4.88 1.47
CA LEU A 249 1.74 5.62 2.31
C LEU A 249 3.09 5.84 1.62
N ILE A 250 3.66 4.83 0.97
CA ILE A 250 4.89 4.97 0.19
C ILE A 250 4.69 5.96 -0.96
N ALA A 251 3.54 5.92 -1.64
CA ALA A 251 3.21 6.88 -2.69
C ALA A 251 3.13 8.33 -2.14
N LEU A 252 2.48 8.51 -0.98
CA LEU A 252 2.38 9.81 -0.30
C LEU A 252 3.76 10.37 0.05
N LEU A 253 4.65 9.53 0.59
CA LEU A 253 6.01 9.93 0.97
C LEU A 253 6.90 10.20 -0.24
N ARG A 254 6.80 9.38 -1.31
CA ARG A 254 7.58 9.55 -2.53
C ARG A 254 7.21 10.81 -3.31
N GLY A 255 5.92 11.18 -3.32
CA GLY A 255 5.45 12.41 -3.96
C GLY A 255 5.94 13.70 -3.28
N ASN A 256 6.37 13.60 -2.01
CA ASN A 256 6.92 14.71 -1.21
C ASN A 256 8.41 14.97 -1.42
N LEU A 257 9.15 14.04 -2.02
CA LEU A 257 10.58 14.21 -2.18
C LEU A 257 10.84 15.14 -3.38
N ASN A 258 11.28 16.36 -3.11
CA ASN A 258 11.85 17.24 -4.12
C ASN A 258 13.09 16.54 -4.73
N ASN A 259 13.26 16.67 -6.06
CA ASN A 259 14.24 15.92 -6.87
C ASN A 259 15.73 16.02 -6.44
N ASN A 260 16.07 16.78 -5.39
CA ASN A 260 17.45 17.00 -4.93
C ASN A 260 17.85 16.21 -3.67
N ASP A 261 16.90 15.63 -2.92
CA ASP A 261 17.24 14.75 -1.81
C ASP A 261 17.17 13.31 -2.27
N SER A 262 18.29 12.82 -2.78
CA SER A 262 18.54 11.41 -3.01
C SER A 262 18.57 10.66 -1.67
N ILE A 263 17.39 10.48 -1.06
CA ILE A 263 17.20 9.55 0.04
C ILE A 263 17.50 8.17 -0.53
N LYS A 264 18.72 7.68 -0.28
CA LYS A 264 19.04 6.26 -0.27
C LYS A 264 17.87 5.58 0.45
N TYR A 265 17.27 4.57 -0.19
CA TYR A 265 16.12 3.77 0.27
C TYR A 265 16.27 3.13 1.67
N THR A 266 17.31 3.48 2.44
CA THR A 266 17.60 3.08 3.81
C THR A 266 16.61 3.65 4.84
N ASN A 267 16.00 4.82 4.63
CA ASN A 267 15.10 5.44 5.64
C ASN A 267 13.62 5.05 5.54
N THR A 268 13.21 4.28 4.53
CA THR A 268 11.86 3.65 4.52
C THR A 268 11.71 2.55 5.58
N LYS A 269 12.80 2.09 6.21
CA LYS A 269 12.77 1.15 7.35
C LYS A 269 11.93 1.62 8.54
N LYS A 270 11.53 2.90 8.62
CA LYS A 270 10.75 3.47 9.73
C LYS A 270 9.23 3.37 9.62
N ILE A 271 8.65 2.71 8.61
CA ILE A 271 7.19 2.48 8.58
C ILE A 271 6.83 1.26 9.45
N ILE A 272 7.08 1.37 10.76
CA ILE A 272 6.90 0.34 11.81
C ILE A 272 8.11 -0.61 11.93
N GLN A 273 9.26 -0.06 12.33
CA GLN A 273 10.28 -0.83 13.03
C GLN A 273 9.94 -0.75 14.52
N TYR A 274 9.33 -1.82 15.06
CA TYR A 274 9.18 -2.16 16.49
C TYR A 274 8.89 -0.99 17.46
N MET A 275 7.62 -0.84 17.89
CA MET A 275 7.28 -0.24 19.18
C MET A 275 7.34 -1.31 20.28
N GLY A 276 8.55 -1.81 20.54
CA GLY A 276 8.78 -2.86 21.53
C GLY A 276 10.26 -2.99 21.88
N GLU A 277 10.80 -1.95 22.51
CA GLU A 277 11.75 -2.09 23.62
C GLU A 277 11.05 -1.59 24.89
#